data_AF-A0A8T4WSN5-F1
#
_entry.id   AF-A0A8T4WSN5-F1
#
_cell.length_a   1.000
_cell.length_b   1.000
_cell.length_c   1.000
_cell.angle_alpha   90.00
_cell.angle_beta   90.00
_cell.angle_gamma   90.00
#
_symmetry.space_group_name_H-M   'P 1'
#
loop_
_entity.id
_entity.type
_entity.pdbx_description
1 polymer ?
#
loop_
_entity_poly.entity_id
_entity_poly.type
_entity_poly.pdbx_seq_one_letter_code
_entity_poly.pdbx_strand_id
1 'polypeptide(L)'
;MLKYRFDGLPEFVSRRARVMLLEIILEELNSFSEIAEVLGVSKWSVCKWFDPNMTHPSNSNTEKIINLAIKINRDKAKSLLLDEALEYLELVRFKFKQRSHRIPMRKVSENGGPGGI
;
A
#
# COMPACT_ATOMS: atom_id res chain seq x y z
N MET A 1 22.52 -14.38 -1.32
CA MET A 1 21.13 -14.25 -1.80
C MET A 1 20.34 -13.57 -0.70
N LEU A 2 19.97 -12.29 -0.86
CA LEU A 2 19.12 -11.58 0.11
C LEU A 2 17.74 -12.25 0.09
N LYS A 3 17.42 -13.04 1.13
CA LYS A 3 16.05 -13.50 1.36
C LYS A 3 15.27 -12.28 1.87
N TYR A 4 14.56 -11.61 0.97
CA TYR A 4 13.59 -10.60 1.38
C TYR A 4 12.52 -11.29 2.26
N ARG A 5 12.30 -10.74 3.45
CA ARG A 5 11.23 -11.19 4.35
C ARG A 5 9.92 -10.62 3.81
N PHE A 6 8.93 -11.49 3.60
CA PHE A 6 7.57 -11.09 3.28
C PHE A 6 6.78 -10.89 4.58
N ASP A 7 6.36 -9.67 4.87
CA ASP A 7 5.63 -9.27 6.08
C ASP A 7 4.10 -9.43 5.95
N GLY A 8 3.60 -9.93 4.82
CA GLY A 8 2.17 -10.19 4.62
C GLY A 8 1.38 -8.98 4.15
N LEU A 9 0.12 -8.89 4.58
CA LEU A 9 -0.81 -7.80 4.21
C LEU A 9 -0.23 -6.39 4.41
N PRO A 10 0.51 -6.07 5.50
CA PRO A 10 1.11 -4.76 5.70
C PRO A 10 1.95 -4.23 4.54
N GLU A 11 2.58 -5.11 3.74
CA GLU A 11 3.37 -4.68 2.58
C GLU A 11 2.55 -3.97 1.50
N PHE A 12 1.25 -4.28 1.43
CA PHE A 12 0.35 -3.76 0.41
C PHE A 12 -0.52 -2.60 0.90
N VAL A 13 -0.51 -2.31 2.20
CA VAL A 13 -1.28 -1.19 2.75
C VAL A 13 -0.50 0.10 2.55
N SER A 14 -1.03 1.01 1.73
CA SER A 14 -0.40 2.31 1.52
C SER A 14 -0.30 3.13 2.79
N ARG A 15 0.57 4.14 2.77
CA ARG A 15 0.73 5.10 3.87
C ARG A 15 -0.61 5.78 4.22
N ARG A 16 -1.43 6.12 3.22
CA ARG A 16 -2.76 6.72 3.41
C ARG A 16 -3.67 5.76 4.16
N ALA A 17 -3.81 4.52 3.68
CA ALA A 17 -4.65 3.52 4.32
C ALA A 17 -4.21 3.18 5.76
N ARG A 18 -2.90 3.19 6.05
CA ARG A 18 -2.38 3.00 7.42
C ARG A 18 -2.89 4.08 8.38
N VAL A 19 -2.94 5.34 7.94
CA VAL A 19 -3.46 6.45 8.75
C VAL A 19 -4.96 6.34 8.93
N MET A 20 -5.70 6.03 7.85
CA MET A 20 -7.15 5.87 7.97
C MET A 20 -7.57 4.69 8.87
N LEU A 21 -6.78 3.62 8.93
CA LEU A 21 -6.98 2.56 9.93
C LEU A 21 -6.78 3.08 11.37
N LEU A 22 -5.80 3.96 11.59
CA LEU A 22 -5.61 4.63 12.88
C LEU A 22 -6.76 5.59 13.21
N GLU A 23 -7.34 6.25 12.21
CA GLU A 23 -8.53 7.09 12.40
C GLU A 23 -9.73 6.26 12.86
N ILE A 24 -9.98 5.08 12.27
CA ILE A 24 -11.03 4.15 12.75
C ILE A 24 -10.81 3.79 14.22
N ILE A 25 -9.56 3.55 14.63
CA ILE A 25 -9.24 3.23 16.02
C ILE A 25 -9.44 4.45 16.93
N LEU A 26 -9.05 5.64 16.46
CA LEU A 26 -9.18 6.89 17.20
C LEU A 26 -10.63 7.29 17.43
N GLU A 27 -11.51 7.06 16.45
CA GLU A 27 -12.95 7.31 16.59
C GLU A 27 -13.55 6.53 17.77
N GLU A 28 -13.07 5.31 18.02
CA GLU A 28 -13.55 4.46 19.11
C GLU A 28 -12.87 4.75 20.45
N LEU A 29 -11.53 4.82 20.47
CA LEU A 29 -10.76 4.97 21.71
C LEU A 29 -10.65 6.42 22.17
N ASN A 30 -10.87 7.39 21.27
CA ASN A 30 -10.83 8.83 21.53
C ASN A 30 -9.54 9.32 22.26
N SER A 31 -8.42 8.59 22.12
CA SER A 31 -7.20 8.86 22.88
C SER A 31 -5.95 8.28 22.21
N PHE A 32 -5.00 9.14 21.85
CA PHE A 32 -3.68 8.71 21.37
C PHE A 32 -2.88 7.93 22.44
N SER A 33 -3.11 8.22 23.72
CA SER A 33 -2.44 7.49 24.80
C SER A 33 -2.94 6.04 24.85
N GLU A 34 -4.24 5.83 24.70
CA GLU A 34 -4.85 4.51 24.73
C GLU A 34 -4.47 3.68 23.50
N ILE A 35 -4.44 4.31 22.31
CA ILE A 35 -3.90 3.67 21.10
C ILE A 35 -2.45 3.20 21.33
N ALA A 36 -1.62 4.06 21.93
CA ALA A 36 -0.23 3.74 22.19
C ALA A 36 -0.07 2.56 23.15
N GLU A 37 -0.88 2.53 24.21
CA GLU A 37 -0.92 1.44 25.19
C GLU A 37 -1.31 0.11 24.53
N VAL A 38 -2.42 0.08 23.79
CA VAL A 38 -2.92 -1.13 23.14
C VAL A 38 -1.95 -1.66 22.08
N LEU A 39 -1.29 -0.77 21.34
CA LEU A 39 -0.31 -1.15 20.32
C LEU A 39 1.09 -1.47 20.89
N GLY A 40 1.32 -1.15 22.17
CA GLY A 40 2.60 -1.32 22.85
C GLY A 40 3.70 -0.43 22.26
N VAL A 41 3.39 0.84 22.01
CA VAL A 41 4.31 1.85 21.46
C VAL A 41 4.25 3.16 22.25
N SER A 42 5.13 4.11 21.94
CA SER A 42 5.06 5.42 22.60
C SER A 42 3.91 6.28 22.03
N LYS A 43 3.28 7.10 22.88
CA LYS A 43 2.32 8.12 22.44
C LYS A 43 2.88 9.03 21.35
N TRP A 44 4.15 9.40 21.47
CA TRP A 44 4.85 10.21 20.48
C TRP A 44 4.92 9.54 19.11
N SER A 45 5.14 8.21 19.06
CA SER A 45 5.09 7.44 17.82
C SER A 45 3.70 7.51 17.18
N VAL A 46 2.64 7.37 17.98
CA VAL A 46 1.27 7.49 17.49
C VAL A 46 1.01 8.88 16.93
N CYS A 47 1.34 9.94 17.66
CA CYS A 47 1.19 11.32 17.17
C CYS A 47 1.90 11.54 15.82
N LYS A 48 3.12 11.02 15.66
CA LYS A 48 3.87 11.11 14.40
C LYS A 48 3.18 10.39 13.24
N TRP A 49 2.47 9.30 13.49
CA TRP A 49 1.81 8.54 12.43
C TRP A 49 0.63 9.29 11.81
N PHE A 50 0.00 10.22 12.55
CA PHE A 50 -1.07 11.08 12.03
C PHE A 50 -0.57 12.30 11.25
N ASP A 51 0.72 12.64 11.34
CA ASP A 51 1.30 13.73 10.55
C ASP A 51 1.82 13.18 9.20
N PRO A 52 1.27 13.64 8.06
CA PRO A 52 1.67 13.15 6.73
C PRO A 52 3.12 13.47 6.36
N ASN A 53 3.76 14.42 7.05
CA ASN A 53 5.16 14.81 6.82
C ASN A 53 6.15 14.02 7.68
N MET A 54 5.67 13.15 8.57
CA MET A 54 6.47 12.41 9.55
C MET A 54 6.61 10.93 9.19
N THR A 55 7.29 10.19 10.06
CA THR A 55 7.50 8.75 9.91
C THR A 55 6.18 7.98 10.01
N HIS A 56 5.98 7.00 9.13
CA HIS A 56 4.83 6.09 9.17
C HIS A 56 5.11 4.85 10.03
N PRO A 57 4.07 4.10 10.48
CA PRO A 57 4.27 2.85 11.20
C PRO A 57 5.01 1.83 10.32
N SER A 58 5.92 1.06 10.94
CA SER A 58 6.56 -0.08 10.29
C SER A 58 5.54 -1.16 9.91
N ASN A 59 5.92 -2.14 9.09
CA ASN A 59 5.03 -3.25 8.74
C ASN A 59 4.55 -4.03 9.98
N SER A 60 5.44 -4.29 10.94
CA SER A 60 5.07 -4.92 12.22
C SER A 60 4.03 -4.11 13.01
N ASN A 61 4.18 -2.78 13.08
CA ASN A 61 3.17 -1.95 13.73
C ASN A 61 1.88 -1.83 12.91
N THR A 62 2.00 -1.85 11.58
CA THR A 62 0.84 -1.84 10.68
C THR A 62 0.00 -3.10 10.83
N GLU A 63 0.63 -4.27 11.01
CA GLU A 63 -0.08 -5.52 11.34
C GLU A 63 -0.90 -5.39 12.62
N LYS A 64 -0.33 -4.79 13.68
CA LYS A 64 -1.06 -4.53 14.93
C LYS A 64 -2.23 -3.57 14.72
N ILE A 65 -2.03 -2.52 13.93
CA ILE A 65 -3.06 -1.53 13.58
C ILE A 65 -4.22 -2.20 12.83
N ILE A 66 -3.93 -3.03 11.82
CA ILE A 66 -4.95 -3.78 11.08
C ILE A 66 -5.76 -4.66 12.02
N ASN A 67 -5.08 -5.45 12.86
CA ASN A 67 -5.74 -6.36 13.79
C ASN A 67 -6.62 -5.60 14.81
N LEU A 68 -6.14 -4.46 15.32
CA LEU A 68 -6.90 -3.63 16.25
C LEU A 68 -8.11 -2.98 15.56
N ALA A 69 -7.95 -2.43 14.36
CA ALA A 69 -9.05 -1.85 13.58
C ALA A 69 -10.13 -2.88 13.26
N ILE A 70 -9.75 -4.11 12.88
CA ILE A 70 -10.68 -5.23 12.65
C ILE A 70 -11.43 -5.59 13.93
N LYS A 71 -10.75 -5.58 15.08
CA LYS A 71 -11.36 -5.89 16.38
C LYS A 71 -12.37 -4.82 16.81
N ILE A 72 -12.04 -3.55 16.60
CA ILE A 72 -12.87 -2.40 16.98
C ILE A 72 -14.06 -2.23 16.01
N ASN A 73 -13.79 -2.18 14.71
CA ASN A 73 -14.81 -1.96 13.70
C ASN A 73 -14.48 -2.75 12.42
N ARG A 74 -14.88 -4.02 12.43
CA ARG A 74 -14.61 -4.98 11.36
C ARG A 74 -15.09 -4.49 10.00
N ASP A 75 -16.28 -3.89 9.94
CA ASP A 75 -16.90 -3.51 8.67
C ASP A 75 -16.21 -2.30 8.05
N LYS A 76 -15.89 -1.25 8.83
CA LYS A 76 -15.10 -0.11 8.34
C LYS A 76 -13.71 -0.55 7.90
N ALA A 77 -13.01 -1.36 8.71
CA ALA A 77 -11.68 -1.85 8.38
C ALA A 77 -11.69 -2.71 7.10
N LYS A 78 -12.70 -3.59 6.95
CA LYS A 78 -12.88 -4.41 5.75
C LYS A 78 -13.13 -3.55 4.51
N SER A 79 -14.08 -2.60 4.57
CA SER A 79 -14.37 -1.72 3.43
C SER A 79 -13.11 -0.99 2.99
N LEU A 80 -12.40 -0.37 3.93
CA LEU A 80 -11.19 0.38 3.67
C LEU A 80 -10.10 -0.46 2.98
N LEU A 81 -9.82 -1.66 3.48
CA LEU A 81 -8.80 -2.53 2.92
C LEU A 81 -9.18 -3.05 1.52
N LEU A 82 -10.47 -3.28 1.27
CA LEU A 82 -10.95 -3.68 -0.05
C LEU A 82 -10.88 -2.52 -1.05
N ASP A 83 -11.28 -1.32 -0.64
CA ASP A 83 -11.20 -0.11 -1.46
C ASP A 83 -9.75 0.18 -1.85
N GLU A 84 -8.80 0.01 -0.91
CA GLU A 84 -7.37 0.13 -1.17
C GLU A 84 -6.86 -0.89 -2.21
N ALA A 85 -7.29 -2.14 -2.11
CA ALA A 85 -6.92 -3.19 -3.06
C ALA A 85 -7.49 -2.91 -4.47
N LEU A 86 -8.72 -2.37 -4.53
CA LEU A 86 -9.35 -1.97 -5.79
C LEU A 86 -8.62 -0.79 -6.43
N GLU A 87 -8.26 0.24 -5.64
CA GLU A 87 -7.50 1.39 -6.13
C GLU A 87 -6.15 0.95 -6.71
N TYR A 88 -5.42 0.05 -6.01
CA TYR A 88 -4.19 -0.53 -6.55
C TYR A 88 -4.42 -1.26 -7.88
N LEU A 89 -5.48 -2.07 -7.97
CA LEU A 89 -5.81 -2.80 -9.20
C LEU A 89 -6.13 -1.84 -10.36
N GLU A 90 -6.82 -0.74 -10.09
CA GLU A 90 -7.09 0.31 -11.09
C GLU A 90 -5.81 0.98 -11.58
N LEU A 91 -4.89 1.31 -10.66
CA LEU A 91 -3.58 1.86 -11.02
C LEU A 91 -2.77 0.91 -11.90
N VAL A 92 -2.76 -0.39 -11.56
CA VAL A 92 -2.11 -1.42 -12.40
C VAL A 92 -2.73 -1.46 -13.80
N ARG A 93 -4.07 -1.54 -13.89
CA ARG A 93 -4.78 -1.54 -15.18
C ARG A 93 -4.46 -0.31 -16.01
N PHE A 94 -4.44 0.86 -15.39
CA PHE A 94 -4.13 2.13 -16.05
C PHE A 94 -2.70 2.14 -16.62
N LYS A 95 -1.71 1.64 -15.88
CA LYS A 95 -0.32 1.54 -16.36
C LYS A 95 -0.19 0.69 -17.63
N PHE A 96 -0.96 -0.39 -17.75
CA PHE A 96 -0.93 -1.23 -18.96
C PHE A 96 -1.74 -0.65 -20.13
N LYS A 97 -2.87 0.03 -19.87
CA LYS A 97 -3.63 0.73 -20.92
C LYS A 97 -2.82 1.82 -21.63
N GLN A 98 -1.94 2.53 -20.91
CA GLN A 98 -1.08 3.56 -21.51
C GLN A 98 0.01 2.99 -22.44
N ARG A 99 0.45 1.74 -22.23
CA ARG A 99 1.51 1.11 -23.04
C ARG A 99 1.01 0.57 -24.37
N SER A 100 -0.30 0.40 -24.57
CA SER A 100 -0.89 -0.04 -25.83
C SER A 100 -0.76 0.99 -26.98
N HIS A 101 -0.27 2.21 -26.72
CA HIS A 101 -0.18 3.28 -27.72
C HIS A 101 1.23 3.61 -28.23
N ARG A 102 2.31 2.96 -27.77
CA ARG A 102 3.65 3.19 -28.33
C ARG A 102 4.59 2.00 -28.19
N ILE A 103 4.63 1.15 -29.21
CA ILE A 103 5.89 0.70 -29.84
C ILE A 103 5.59 0.50 -31.35
N PRO A 104 5.95 1.44 -32.23
CA PRO A 104 6.11 1.08 -33.64
C PRO A 104 7.27 0.10 -33.70
N MET A 105 6.99 -1.17 -34.00
CA MET A 105 8.05 -2.08 -34.40
C MET A 105 8.73 -1.45 -35.61
N ARG A 106 10.03 -1.14 -35.48
CA ARG A 106 10.85 -0.86 -36.66
C ARG A 106 10.68 -2.07 -37.56
N LYS A 107 10.13 -1.87 -38.76
CA LYS A 107 10.26 -2.86 -39.83
C LYS A 107 11.75 -3.10 -39.98
N VAL A 108 12.20 -4.28 -39.60
CA VAL A 108 13.51 -4.77 -40.00
C VAL A 108 13.42 -4.83 -41.51
N SER A 109 14.13 -3.93 -42.19
CA SER A 109 14.25 -3.98 -43.64
C SER A 109 15.00 -5.26 -43.99
N GLU A 110 14.25 -6.24 -44.48
CA GLU A 110 14.77 -7.33 -45.31
C GLU A 110 15.41 -6.71 -46.56
N ASN A 111 16.70 -6.43 -46.48
CA ASN A 111 17.55 -6.38 -47.66
C ASN A 111 18.60 -7.48 -47.51
N GLY A 112 18.12 -8.72 -47.55
CA GLY A 112 18.90 -9.90 -47.87
C GLY A 112 18.32 -10.50 -49.14
N GLY A 113 18.99 -10.32 -50.27
CA GLY A 113 18.61 -10.94 -51.54
C GLY A 113 19.69 -10.74 -52.61
N PRO A 114 20.20 -11.80 -53.28
CA PRO A 114 21.50 -11.80 -53.97
C PRO A 114 21.41 -11.62 -55.50
N GLY A 115 22.53 -11.28 -56.13
CA GLY A 115 22.76 -11.36 -57.58
C GLY A 115 22.91 -9.99 -58.27
N GLY A 116 23.85 -9.76 -59.18
CA GLY A 116 24.82 -10.67 -59.78
C GLY A 116 25.79 -9.92 -60.71
N ILE A 117 26.84 -10.66 -61.06
CA ILE A 117 27.85 -10.52 -62.13
C ILE A 117 28.70 -9.25 -62.13
#